data_AF-A0A8C6GFT4-F1
#
_entry.id   AF-A0A8C6GFT4-F1
#
_cell.length_a   1.000
_cell.length_b   1.000
_cell.length_c   1.000
_cell.angle_alpha   90.00
_cell.angle_beta   90.00
_cell.angle_gamma   90.00
#
_symmetry.space_group_name_H-M   'P 1'
#
loop_
_entity.id
_entity.type
_entity.pdbx_description
1 polymer ?
#
loop_
_entity_poly.entity_id
_entity_poly.type
_entity_poly.pdbx_seq_one_letter_code
_entity_poly.pdbx_strand_id
1 'polypeptide(L)' 'MIPGGLTEARPATAEVQEIADRMDVGGGSFTHIKVFKDLSGKNNLELTGYQTNKTEDDELTYF' A
#
# COMPACT_ATOMS: atom_id res chain seq x y z
N MET A 1 19.84 -9.77 -15.98
CA MET A 1 18.97 -8.70 -15.45
C MET A 1 17.54 -9.19 -15.62
N ILE A 2 16.87 -9.55 -14.53
CA ILE A 2 15.48 -10.04 -14.58
C ILE A 2 14.58 -8.80 -14.64
N PRO A 3 13.74 -8.60 -15.66
CA PRO A 3 12.76 -7.53 -15.63
C PRO A 3 11.72 -7.90 -14.56
N GLY A 4 11.62 -7.09 -13.50
CA GLY A 4 10.56 -7.23 -12.50
C GLY A 4 9.21 -7.02 -13.19
N GLY A 5 8.43 -8.10 -13.35
CA GLY A 5 7.11 -8.01 -13.97
C GLY A 5 6.19 -7.19 -13.08
N LEU A 6 5.76 -6.03 -13.58
CA LEU A 6 4.67 -5.27 -12.97
C LEU A 6 3.41 -6.13 -13.05
N THR A 7 2.77 -6.37 -11.91
CA THR A 7 1.48 -7.07 -11.89
C THR A 7 0.43 -6.11 -12.43
N GLU A 8 -0.41 -6.59 -13.35
CA GLU A 8 -1.52 -5.82 -13.93
C GLU A 8 -2.40 -5.22 -12.82
N ALA A 9 -2.71 -3.93 -12.95
CA ALA A 9 -3.58 -3.21 -12.02
C ALA A 9 -4.96 -3.88 -11.96
N ARG A 10 -5.32 -4.43 -10.79
CA ARG A 10 -6.64 -5.02 -10.57
C ARG A 10 -7.60 -3.92 -10.12
N PRO A 11 -8.79 -3.78 -10.74
CA PRO A 11 -9.78 -2.82 -10.26
C PRO A 11 -10.21 -3.20 -8.84
N ALA A 12 -10.30 -2.21 -7.94
CA ALA A 12 -10.94 -2.39 -6.64
C ALA A 12 -12.39 -2.81 -6.89
N THR A 13 -12.74 -4.06 -6.58
CA THR A 13 -14.09 -4.58 -6.74
C THR A 13 -15.04 -3.90 -5.75
N ALA A 14 -16.33 -3.87 -6.06
CA ALA A 14 -17.34 -3.17 -5.24
C ALA A 14 -17.44 -3.65 -3.77
N GLU A 15 -16.78 -4.75 -3.42
CA GLU A 15 -16.76 -5.36 -2.08
C GLU A 15 -15.52 -4.96 -1.26
N VAL A 16 -14.44 -4.50 -1.90
CA VAL A 16 -13.14 -4.30 -1.26
C VAL A 16 -12.41 -3.11 -1.85
N GLN A 17 -11.87 -2.24 -0.99
CA GLN A 17 -10.95 -1.20 -1.39
C GLN A 17 -9.58 -1.40 -0.73
N GLU A 18 -8.53 -1.41 -1.54
CA GLU A 18 -7.16 -1.43 -1.06
C GLU A 18 -6.56 -0.03 -1.12
N ILE A 19 -6.01 0.42 0.01
CA ILE A 19 -5.49 1.76 0.21
C ILE A 19 -3.99 1.63 0.43
N ALA A 20 -3.20 2.22 -0.46
CA ALA A 20 -1.78 2.42 -0.25
C ALA A 20 -1.57 3.83 0.30
N ASP A 21 -0.73 3.96 1.33
CA ASP A 21 -0.39 5.27 1.92
C ASP A 21 1.06 5.32 2.39
N ARG A 22 1.60 6.53 2.53
CA ARG A 22 2.96 6.78 3.02
C ARG A 22 2.91 7.44 4.40
N MET A 23 3.54 6.81 5.37
CA MET A 23 3.65 7.31 6.74
C MET A 23 5.07 7.77 7.05
N ASP A 24 5.24 8.99 7.56
CA ASP A 24 6.49 9.47 8.14
C ASP A 24 6.70 8.82 9.51
N VAL A 25 7.84 8.15 9.71
CA VAL A 25 8.21 7.51 10.98
C VAL A 25 9.32 8.27 11.73
N GLY A 26 9.67 9.46 11.25
CA GLY A 26 10.72 10.32 11.80
C GLY A 26 12.10 10.02 11.22
N GLY A 27 13.03 10.97 11.41
CA GLY A 27 14.41 10.82 10.94
C GLY A 27 14.56 10.78 9.41
N GLY A 28 13.62 11.38 8.68
CA GLY A 28 13.60 11.36 7.20
C GLY A 28 13.28 9.98 6.62
N SER A 29 12.75 9.06 7.44
CA SER A 29 12.37 7.72 7.03
C SER A 29 10.85 7.60 6.92
N PHE A 30 10.42 6.89 5.89
CA PHE A 30 9.02 6.65 5.58
C PHE A 30 8.73 5.15 5.53
N THR A 31 7.48 4.81 5.82
CA THR A 31 6.94 3.47 5.64
C THR A 31 5.75 3.55 4.68
N HIS A 32 5.80 2.77 3.61
CA HIS A 32 4.64 2.59 2.74
C HIS A 32 3.80 1.47 3.32
N ILE A 33 2.53 1.74 3.56
CA ILE A 33 1.57 0.76 4.09
C ILE A 33 0.52 0.45 3.04
N LYS A 34 0.00 -0.76 3.13
CA LYS A 34 -1.07 -1.25 2.29
C LYS A 34 -2.15 -1.82 3.19
N VAL A 35 -3.32 -1.21 3.12
CA VAL A 35 -4.45 -1.51 4.01
C VAL A 35 -5.62 -1.96 3.17
N PHE A 36 -6.17 -3.11 3.54
CA PHE A 36 -7.44 -3.60 3.07
C PHE A 36 -8.56 -2.98 3.90
N LYS A 37 -9.55 -2.41 3.22
CA LYS A 37 -10.78 -1.93 3.82
C LYS A 37 -11.96 -2.72 3.27
N ASP A 38 -12.67 -3.38 4.18
CA ASP A 38 -13.94 -4.04 3.89
C ASP A 38 -15.03 -2.97 3.64
N LEU A 39 -15.80 -3.13 2.56
CA LEU A 39 -16.91 -2.24 2.22
C LEU A 39 -18.26 -2.72 2.80
N SER A 40 -18.29 -3.78 3.60
CA SER A 40 -19.48 -4.34 4.28
C SER A 40 -20.14 -3.40 5.30
N GLY A 41 -19.64 -2.17 5.47
CA GLY A 41 -20.11 -1.20 6.46
C GLY A 41 -19.55 -1.44 7.87
N LYS A 42 -18.84 -2.54 8.09
CA LYS A 42 -18.01 -2.75 9.28
C LYS A 42 -16.69 -2.03 9.05
N ASN A 43 -16.23 -1.23 10.02
CA ASN A 43 -14.95 -0.51 9.95
C ASN A 43 -13.77 -1.46 10.12
N ASN A 44 -13.70 -2.52 9.30
CA ASN A 44 -12.64 -3.50 9.34
C ASN A 44 -11.51 -3.03 8.44
N LEU A 45 -10.35 -2.77 9.05
CA LEU A 45 -9.11 -2.41 8.39
C LEU A 45 -8.08 -3.50 8.67
N GLU A 46 -7.45 -4.01 7.64
CA GLU A 46 -6.42 -5.04 7.76
C GLU A 46 -5.15 -4.56 7.07
N LEU A 47 -4.02 -4.57 7.77
CA LEU A 47 -2.72 -4.28 7.16
C LEU A 47 -2.29 -5.49 6.33
N THR A 48 -2.34 -5.36 5.01
CA THR A 48 -2.01 -6.44 4.08
C THR A 48 -0.55 -6.40 3.63
N GLY A 49 0.14 -5.27 3.83
CA GLY A 49 1.56 -5.17 3.54
C GLY A 49 2.19 -3.86 4.03
N TYR A 50 3.51 -3.88 4.17
CA TYR A 50 4.29 -2.68 4.45
C TYR A 50 5.70 -2.78 3.85
N GLN A 51 6.29 -1.62 3.54
CA GLN A 51 7.70 -1.47 3.16
C GLN A 51 8.34 -0.37 4.01
N THR A 52 9.46 -0.68 4.65
CA THR A 52 10.21 0.26 5.51
C THR A 52 11.42 0.85 4.78
N ASN A 53 12.11 1.79 5.43
CA ASN A 53 13.33 2.44 4.94
C ASN A 53 13.13 3.17 3.60
N LYS A 54 11.95 3.78 3.41
CA LYS A 54 11.66 4.67 2.28
C LYS A 54 12.07 6.10 2.60
N THR A 55 12.24 6.92 1.58
CA THR A 55 12.47 8.36 1.69
C THR A 55 11.25 9.16 1.21
N GLU A 56 11.27 10.48 1.39
CA GLU A 56 10.20 11.36 0.91
C GLU A 56 10.05 11.34 -0.62
N ASP A 57 11.11 11.04 -1.35
CA ASP A 57 11.13 11.02 -2.81
C ASP A 57 10.71 9.66 -3.39
N ASP A 58 10.59 8.60 -2.56
CA ASP A 58 10.18 7.28 -3.03
C ASP A 58 8.72 7.29 -3.50
N GLU A 59 8.49 6.88 -4.74
CA GLU A 59 7.15 6.71 -5.28
C GLU A 59 6.39 5.58 -4.54
N LEU A 60 5.12 5.84 -4.23
CA LEU A 60 4.21 4.84 -3.69
C LEU A 60 3.84 3.84 -4.80
N THR A 61 4.66 2.81 -4.95
CA THR A 61 4.43 1.71 -5.89
C THR A 61 3.55 0.64 -5.25
N TYR A 62 2.77 -0.06 -6.09
CA TYR A 62 1.97 -1.19 -5.64
C TYR A 62 2.88 -2.39 -5.34
N PHE A 63 2.69 -3.03 -4.18
CA PHE A 63 3.49 -4.16 -3.73
C PHE A 63 2.66 -5.26 -3.07
#